data_AF-A0A536BXR4-F1
#
_entry.id   AF-A0A536BXR4-F1
#
_cell.length_a   1.000
_cell.length_b   1.000
_cell.length_c   1.000
_cell.angle_alpha   90.00
_cell.angle_beta   90.00
_cell.angle_gamma   90.00
#
_symmetry.space_group_name_H-M   'P 1'
#
loop_
_entity.id
_entity.type
_entity.pdbx_description
1 polymer ?
#
loop_
_entity_poly.entity_id
_entity_poly.type
_entity_poly.pdbx_seq_one_letter_code
_entity_poly.pdbx_strand_id
1 'polypeptide(L)'
;RSTSTTSRSTSTAYHYSGTNHVWIPSLGISRAVYSFPCSRTTDPGMVVYRWGCAGTNNVYLMAHASGPFYALNQAYYNGRLRVGLKVVYANSSGRVHTYSVIWWRVVRPTTAASWAWASLSRPSMTLQTCLGANSAYRLMVRLVQVS
;
A
#
# COMPACT_ATOMS: atom_id res chain seq x y z
N ARG A 1 14.30 21.50 -44.04
CA ARG A 1 13.14 21.57 -43.13
C ARG A 1 12.83 20.15 -42.69
N SER A 2 13.38 19.72 -41.56
CA SER A 2 13.26 18.33 -41.08
C SER A 2 12.01 18.21 -40.22
N THR A 3 11.08 17.35 -40.64
CA THR A 3 9.87 17.00 -39.91
C THR A 3 10.23 16.10 -38.72
N SER A 4 10.08 16.63 -37.51
CA SER A 4 10.19 15.86 -36.26
C SER A 4 8.93 15.01 -36.08
N THR A 5 9.07 13.70 -36.21
CA THR A 5 8.01 12.74 -35.85
C THR A 5 7.97 12.61 -34.33
N THR A 6 6.96 13.19 -33.69
CA THR A 6 6.70 12.97 -32.26
C THR A 6 6.16 11.56 -32.04
N SER A 7 7.02 10.66 -31.58
CA SER A 7 6.61 9.33 -31.12
C SER A 7 5.74 9.46 -29.87
N ARG A 8 4.43 9.31 -30.03
CA ARG A 8 3.48 9.27 -28.91
C ARG A 8 3.71 7.95 -28.16
N SER A 9 4.30 8.02 -26.97
CA SER A 9 4.38 6.91 -26.03
C SER A 9 2.95 6.43 -25.74
N THR A 10 2.57 5.29 -26.32
CA THR A 10 1.38 4.56 -25.90
C THR A 10 1.67 4.01 -24.52
N SER A 11 1.08 4.64 -23.50
CA SER A 11 1.00 4.07 -22.15
C SER A 11 0.33 2.70 -22.27
N THR A 12 1.11 1.61 -22.23
CA THR A 12 0.58 0.27 -22.06
C THR A 12 -0.26 0.26 -20.78
N ALA A 13 -1.58 0.23 -20.92
CA ALA A 13 -2.47 0.09 -19.79
C ALA A 13 -2.16 -1.26 -19.15
N TYR A 14 -1.57 -1.25 -17.96
CA TYR A 14 -1.38 -2.47 -17.20
C TYR A 14 -2.76 -3.02 -16.82
N HIS A 15 -3.10 -4.19 -17.36
CA HIS A 15 -4.28 -4.93 -16.93
C HIS A 15 -3.92 -5.72 -15.67
N TYR A 16 -4.49 -5.32 -14.53
CA TYR A 16 -4.34 -6.05 -13.27
C TYR A 16 -5.48 -7.05 -13.11
N SER A 17 -5.16 -8.29 -12.75
CA SER A 17 -6.12 -9.33 -12.43
C SER A 17 -5.56 -10.26 -11.36
N GLY A 18 -6.43 -10.86 -10.56
CA GLY A 18 -6.07 -11.73 -9.45
C GLY A 18 -7.07 -11.61 -8.31
N THR A 19 -6.82 -12.32 -7.22
CA THR A 19 -7.60 -12.20 -5.97
C THR A 19 -6.66 -11.95 -4.82
N ASN A 20 -7.10 -11.16 -3.83
CA ASN A 20 -6.31 -10.83 -2.64
C ASN A 20 -4.86 -10.47 -3.00
N HIS A 21 -4.66 -9.48 -3.86
CA HIS A 21 -3.33 -9.17 -4.39
C HIS A 21 -3.13 -7.66 -4.44
N VAL A 22 -1.91 -7.22 -4.12
CA VAL A 22 -1.52 -5.81 -4.17
C VAL A 22 -0.41 -5.60 -5.19
N TRP A 23 -0.58 -4.56 -6.01
CA TRP A 23 0.44 -4.05 -6.91
C TRP A 23 0.77 -2.60 -6.56
N ILE A 24 2.06 -2.28 -6.51
CA ILE A 24 2.56 -0.91 -6.44
C ILE A 24 3.55 -0.75 -7.60
N PRO A 25 3.06 -0.41 -8.81
CA PRO A 25 3.84 -0.55 -10.05
C PRO A 25 5.12 0.27 -10.04
N SER A 26 5.03 1.52 -9.58
CA SER A 26 6.18 2.43 -9.49
C SER A 26 7.28 1.98 -8.51
N LEU A 27 6.97 0.99 -7.65
CA LEU A 27 7.89 0.39 -6.69
C LEU A 27 8.23 -1.07 -7.01
N GLY A 28 7.70 -1.63 -8.11
CA GLY A 28 7.91 -3.03 -8.49
C GLY A 28 7.29 -4.05 -7.52
N ILE A 29 6.31 -3.64 -6.71
CA ILE A 29 5.64 -4.55 -5.76
C ILE A 29 4.49 -5.26 -6.49
N SER A 30 4.47 -6.59 -6.40
CA SER A 30 3.38 -7.47 -6.82
C SER A 30 3.33 -8.64 -5.83
N ARG A 31 2.34 -8.67 -4.94
CA ARG A 31 2.29 -9.62 -3.82
C ARG A 31 0.87 -10.09 -3.51
N ALA A 32 0.74 -11.39 -3.23
CA ALA A 32 -0.45 -11.93 -2.59
C ALA A 32 -0.63 -11.34 -1.18
N VAL A 33 -1.88 -11.23 -0.77
CA VAL A 33 -2.34 -10.64 0.48
C VAL A 33 -3.06 -11.70 1.29
N TYR A 34 -2.61 -11.91 2.51
CA TYR A 34 -3.14 -12.94 3.41
C TYR A 34 -3.98 -12.31 4.51
N SER A 35 -4.96 -13.04 5.02
CA SER A 35 -5.77 -12.54 6.14
C SER A 35 -4.95 -12.47 7.43
N PHE A 36 -5.11 -11.37 8.17
CA PHE A 36 -4.66 -11.24 9.55
C PHE A 36 -5.85 -10.81 10.40
N PRO A 37 -6.64 -11.78 10.91
CA PRO A 37 -7.86 -11.48 11.66
C PRO A 37 -7.54 -10.84 13.02
N CYS A 38 -8.50 -10.12 13.60
CA CYS A 38 -8.34 -9.50 14.92
C CYS A 38 -8.06 -10.47 16.05
N SER A 39 -8.55 -11.70 15.91
CA SER A 39 -8.35 -12.78 16.87
C SER A 39 -6.95 -13.40 16.82
N ARG A 40 -6.13 -13.05 15.82
CA ARG A 40 -4.80 -13.61 15.69
C ARG A 40 -3.87 -13.02 16.75
N THR A 41 -3.21 -13.90 17.49
CA THR A 41 -2.24 -13.58 18.53
C THR A 41 -0.80 -13.85 18.12
N THR A 42 -0.57 -14.56 17.01
CA THR A 42 0.77 -14.86 16.51
C THR A 42 1.33 -13.73 15.65
N ASP A 43 2.63 -13.54 15.75
CA ASP A 43 3.35 -12.53 14.98
C ASP A 43 3.15 -12.69 13.46
N PRO A 44 3.16 -11.58 12.70
CA PRO A 44 3.08 -11.63 11.25
C PRO A 44 4.37 -12.22 10.65
N GLY A 45 4.22 -13.20 9.76
CA GLY A 45 5.31 -13.73 8.93
C GLY A 45 5.73 -12.82 7.77
N MET A 46 6.61 -13.32 6.90
CA MET A 46 7.22 -12.59 5.77
C MET A 46 6.32 -12.48 4.52
N VAL A 47 5.08 -12.04 4.71
CA VAL A 47 4.08 -11.84 3.64
C VAL A 47 3.36 -10.49 3.81
N VAL A 48 2.53 -10.11 2.83
CA VAL A 48 1.62 -8.97 2.99
C VAL A 48 0.34 -9.46 3.67
N TYR A 49 -0.03 -8.85 4.78
CA TYR A 49 -1.26 -9.14 5.50
C TYR A 49 -2.28 -8.04 5.31
N ARG A 50 -3.56 -8.42 5.19
CA ARG A 50 -4.72 -7.54 5.38
C ARG A 50 -5.16 -7.64 6.83
N TRP A 51 -5.02 -6.55 7.58
CA TRP A 51 -5.44 -6.50 8.98
C TRP A 51 -6.96 -6.34 9.10
N GLY A 52 -7.59 -7.27 9.83
CA GLY A 52 -9.04 -7.35 9.95
C GLY A 52 -9.69 -6.32 10.87
N CYS A 53 -8.92 -5.59 11.68
CA CYS A 53 -9.47 -4.64 12.67
C CYS A 53 -9.58 -3.21 12.17
N ALA A 54 -9.17 -2.97 10.93
CA ALA A 54 -9.36 -1.68 10.32
C ALA A 54 -10.85 -1.40 10.08
N GLY A 55 -11.19 -0.11 10.01
CA GLY A 55 -12.51 0.34 9.65
C GLY A 55 -13.00 -0.31 8.36
N THR A 56 -14.32 -0.49 8.24
CA THR A 56 -14.97 -1.32 7.20
C THR A 56 -14.62 -0.93 5.78
N ASN A 57 -14.27 0.35 5.55
CA ASN A 57 -13.86 0.88 4.25
C ASN A 57 -12.37 1.27 4.18
N ASN A 58 -11.53 0.70 5.04
CA ASN A 58 -10.08 0.88 5.04
C ASN A 58 -9.39 -0.47 4.82
N VAL A 59 -8.86 -0.68 3.61
CA VAL A 59 -7.99 -1.82 3.34
C VAL A 59 -6.64 -1.58 4.02
N TYR A 60 -6.40 -2.24 5.14
CA TYR A 60 -5.15 -2.07 5.89
C TYR A 60 -4.16 -3.17 5.55
N LEU A 61 -3.11 -2.83 4.81
CA LEU A 61 -2.05 -3.77 4.43
C LEU A 61 -0.80 -3.52 5.26
N MET A 62 -0.26 -4.58 5.85
CA MET A 62 0.97 -4.53 6.62
C MET A 62 1.94 -5.61 6.17
N ALA A 63 3.23 -5.27 6.09
CA ALA A 63 4.28 -6.24 5.81
C ALA A 63 5.63 -5.75 6.35
N HIS A 64 6.57 -6.69 6.50
CA HIS A 64 7.92 -6.39 6.96
C HIS A 64 8.70 -5.49 5.99
N ALA A 65 9.48 -4.57 6.59
CA ALA A 65 10.33 -3.62 5.87
C ALA A 65 11.56 -4.25 5.24
N SER A 66 12.01 -5.41 5.70
CA SER A 66 13.13 -6.17 5.12
C SER A 66 12.68 -7.17 4.03
N GLY A 67 11.38 -7.23 3.73
CA GLY A 67 10.82 -8.22 2.81
C GLY A 67 9.77 -7.64 1.88
N PRO A 68 8.48 -8.05 1.97
CA PRO A 68 7.48 -7.68 0.97
C PRO A 68 7.30 -6.17 0.77
N PHE A 69 7.50 -5.36 1.83
CA PHE A 69 7.44 -3.90 1.77
C PHE A 69 8.81 -3.22 1.82
N TYR A 70 9.89 -3.93 1.48
CA TYR A 70 11.21 -3.33 1.35
C TYR A 70 11.24 -2.16 0.37
N ALA A 71 10.66 -2.33 -0.82
CA ALA A 71 10.61 -1.23 -1.80
C ALA A 71 9.78 -0.03 -1.32
N LEU A 72 8.76 -0.22 -0.47
CA LEU A 72 8.01 0.88 0.15
C LEU A 72 8.84 1.60 1.22
N ASN A 73 9.55 0.85 2.06
CA ASN A 73 10.49 1.39 3.04
C ASN A 73 11.60 2.21 2.35
N GLN A 74 12.20 1.66 1.29
CA GLN A 74 13.20 2.37 0.49
C GLN A 74 12.62 3.62 -0.17
N ALA A 75 11.39 3.54 -0.69
CA ALA A 75 10.70 4.69 -1.29
C ALA A 75 10.57 5.88 -0.32
N TYR A 76 10.35 5.61 0.97
CA TYR A 76 10.36 6.65 1.98
C TYR A 76 11.76 7.27 2.15
N TYR A 77 12.80 6.45 2.32
CA TYR A 77 14.15 6.94 2.56
C TYR A 77 14.79 7.66 1.36
N ASN A 78 14.46 7.24 0.13
CA ASN A 78 15.03 7.82 -1.09
C ASN A 78 14.13 8.87 -1.76
N GLY A 79 13.06 9.31 -1.09
CA GLY A 79 12.17 10.38 -1.59
C GLY A 79 11.25 9.98 -2.74
N ARG A 80 11.10 8.69 -3.06
CA ARG A 80 10.18 8.21 -4.12
C ARG A 80 8.73 8.05 -3.67
N LEU A 81 8.48 7.96 -2.35
CA LEU A 81 7.14 8.02 -1.78
C LEU A 81 6.58 9.43 -1.93
N ARG A 82 5.45 9.55 -2.62
CA ARG A 82 4.84 10.84 -2.94
C ARG A 82 3.33 10.77 -2.95
N VAL A 83 2.69 11.90 -2.69
CA VAL A 83 1.26 12.09 -2.92
C VAL A 83 0.97 11.77 -4.39
N GLY A 84 -0.14 11.10 -4.65
CA GLY A 84 -0.53 10.64 -5.98
C GLY A 84 0.02 9.27 -6.38
N LEU A 85 1.00 8.69 -5.65
CA LEU A 85 1.50 7.33 -5.91
C LEU A 85 0.33 6.32 -5.90
N LYS A 86 0.27 5.47 -6.92
CA LYS A 86 -0.83 4.54 -7.15
C LYS A 86 -0.56 3.17 -6.56
N VAL A 87 -1.57 2.63 -5.90
CA VAL A 87 -1.61 1.25 -5.38
C VAL A 87 -2.85 0.58 -5.94
N VAL A 88 -2.68 -0.57 -6.55
CA VAL A 88 -3.78 -1.36 -7.10
C VAL A 88 -3.99 -2.56 -6.19
N TYR A 89 -5.24 -2.88 -5.89
CA TYR A 89 -5.59 -3.98 -5.01
C TYR A 89 -6.78 -4.75 -5.56
N ALA A 90 -6.61 -6.07 -5.70
CA ALA A 90 -7.70 -7.00 -5.97
C ALA A 90 -8.22 -7.56 -4.65
N ASN A 91 -9.52 -7.46 -4.42
CA ASN A 91 -10.17 -8.07 -3.26
C ASN A 91 -10.35 -9.60 -3.44
N SER A 92 -11.02 -10.25 -2.49
CA SER A 92 -11.25 -11.70 -2.54
C SER A 92 -12.15 -12.15 -3.69
N SER A 93 -13.02 -11.28 -4.20
CA SER A 93 -13.88 -11.56 -5.37
C SER A 93 -13.20 -11.23 -6.71
N GLY A 94 -11.93 -10.80 -6.67
CA GLY A 94 -11.17 -10.40 -7.85
C GLY A 94 -11.52 -9.01 -8.39
N ARG A 95 -12.33 -8.23 -7.67
CA ARG A 95 -12.61 -6.84 -8.05
C ARG A 95 -11.37 -6.00 -7.77
N VAL A 96 -10.92 -5.28 -8.80
CA VAL A 96 -9.73 -4.44 -8.75
C VAL A 96 -10.10 -3.02 -8.39
N HIS A 97 -9.34 -2.45 -7.47
CA HIS A 97 -9.49 -1.08 -6.98
C HIS A 97 -8.15 -0.37 -7.06
N THR A 98 -8.16 0.87 -7.56
CA THR A 98 -6.98 1.74 -7.55
C THR A 98 -7.10 2.73 -6.39
N TYR A 99 -6.01 2.92 -5.66
CA TYR A 99 -5.87 3.87 -4.57
C TYR A 99 -4.73 4.82 -4.86
N SER A 100 -4.82 6.04 -4.33
CA SER A 100 -3.81 7.08 -4.48
C SER A 100 -3.37 7.59 -3.12
N VAL A 101 -2.05 7.67 -2.90
CA VAL A 101 -1.48 8.25 -1.67
C VAL A 101 -1.94 9.69 -1.51
N ILE A 102 -2.47 10.02 -0.33
CA ILE A 102 -2.87 11.38 0.03
C ILE A 102 -1.91 12.01 1.04
N TRP A 103 -1.32 11.22 1.94
CA TRP A 103 -0.31 11.65 2.90
C TRP A 103 0.26 10.43 3.64
N TRP A 104 1.33 10.63 4.43
CA TRP A 104 1.87 9.62 5.34
C TRP A 104 2.38 10.26 6.63
N ARG A 105 2.54 9.45 7.67
CA ARG A 105 3.21 9.84 8.92
C ARG A 105 4.10 8.71 9.42
N VAL A 106 5.17 9.08 10.11
CA VAL A 106 6.02 8.16 10.88
C VAL A 106 5.62 8.28 12.33
N VAL A 107 5.24 7.17 12.94
CA VAL A 107 4.70 7.14 14.30
C VAL A 107 5.32 6.00 15.11
N ARG A 108 5.34 6.13 16.43
CA ARG A 108 5.61 5.00 17.33
C ARG A 108 4.44 4.00 17.25
N PRO A 109 4.70 2.69 17.41
CA PRO A 109 3.67 1.64 17.34
C PRO A 109 2.78 1.65 18.60
N THR A 110 1.95 2.68 18.73
CA THR A 110 1.05 2.89 19.87
C THR A 110 -0.38 3.14 19.36
N THR A 111 -1.37 3.08 20.26
CA THR A 111 -2.78 3.33 19.94
C THR A 111 -3.07 4.77 19.50
N ALA A 112 -2.16 5.72 19.76
CA ALA A 112 -2.25 7.08 19.22
C ALA A 112 -2.26 7.13 17.67
N ALA A 113 -1.86 6.04 17.01
CA ALA A 113 -1.95 5.87 15.57
C ALA A 113 -3.34 5.41 15.07
N SER A 114 -4.39 5.45 15.89
CA SER A 114 -5.71 4.89 15.55
C SER A 114 -6.37 5.48 14.31
N TRP A 115 -6.07 6.75 14.02
CA TRP A 115 -6.42 7.40 12.76
C TRP A 115 -5.98 6.61 11.52
N ALA A 116 -4.91 5.79 11.63
CA ALA A 116 -4.35 5.03 10.52
C ALA A 116 -5.17 3.79 10.20
N TRP A 117 -5.97 3.26 11.13
CA TRP A 117 -6.88 2.16 10.83
C TRP A 117 -8.34 2.57 10.78
N ALA A 118 -8.69 3.78 11.22
CA ALA A 118 -10.03 4.32 11.09
C ALA A 118 -10.54 4.40 9.63
N SER A 119 -11.86 4.30 9.52
CA SER A 119 -12.62 4.56 8.30
C SER A 119 -12.54 6.03 7.87
N LEU A 120 -12.72 6.29 6.57
CA LEU A 120 -12.91 7.63 6.01
C LEU A 120 -14.30 7.78 5.42
N SER A 121 -14.65 8.97 4.91
CA SER A 121 -15.90 9.20 4.17
C SER A 121 -15.96 8.53 2.79
N ARG A 122 -14.84 7.99 2.30
CA ARG A 122 -14.73 7.28 1.03
C ARG A 122 -13.83 6.04 1.19
N PRO A 123 -13.94 5.02 0.31
CA PRO A 123 -13.07 3.86 0.37
C PRO A 123 -11.60 4.25 0.42
N SER A 124 -10.86 3.60 1.30
CA SER A 124 -9.51 4.00 1.70
C SER A 124 -8.61 2.80 1.88
N MET A 125 -7.32 3.05 1.92
CA MET A 125 -6.30 2.05 2.19
C MET A 125 -5.22 2.64 3.09
N THR A 126 -4.63 1.77 3.88
CA THR A 126 -3.42 2.07 4.67
C THR A 126 -2.34 1.07 4.34
N LEU A 127 -1.14 1.54 4.07
CA LEU A 127 0.05 0.70 4.04
C LEU A 127 0.86 0.95 5.30
N GLN A 128 1.24 -0.12 5.99
CA GLN A 128 2.10 -0.09 7.16
C GLN A 128 3.38 -0.90 6.92
N THR A 129 4.53 -0.28 7.18
CA THR A 129 5.81 -0.99 7.30
C THR A 129 6.65 -0.42 8.45
N CYS A 130 7.68 -1.14 8.87
CA CYS A 130 8.59 -0.70 9.92
C CYS A 130 9.60 0.34 9.40
N LEU A 131 10.03 1.25 10.28
CA LEU A 131 11.13 2.18 10.06
C LEU A 131 12.04 2.29 11.29
N GLY A 132 13.24 2.82 11.06
CA GLY A 132 14.24 3.10 12.08
C GLY A 132 14.92 1.85 12.63
N ALA A 133 15.95 2.07 13.45
CA ALA A 133 16.65 1.01 14.14
C ALA A 133 15.67 0.16 14.97
N ASN A 134 15.83 -1.16 14.93
CA ASN A 134 15.01 -2.13 15.66
C ASN A 134 13.49 -1.98 15.44
N SER A 135 13.06 -1.47 14.28
CA SER A 135 11.64 -1.22 13.99
C SER A 135 10.95 -0.32 15.01
N ALA A 136 11.66 0.68 15.55
CA ALA A 136 11.12 1.60 16.56
C ALA A 136 9.92 2.43 16.08
N TYR A 137 9.73 2.55 14.75
CA TYR A 137 8.66 3.32 14.14
C TYR A 137 7.86 2.52 13.12
N ARG A 138 6.68 3.05 12.77
CA ARG A 138 5.84 2.60 11.65
C ARG A 138 5.67 3.74 10.67
N LEU A 139 5.93 3.44 9.40
CA LEU A 139 5.46 4.26 8.29
C LEU A 139 3.99 3.91 8.04
N MET A 140 3.10 4.88 8.23
CA MET A 140 1.68 4.75 7.95
C MET A 140 1.35 5.61 6.72
N VAL A 141 1.10 4.98 5.58
CA VAL A 141 0.74 5.66 4.33
C VAL A 141 -0.75 5.59 4.13
N ARG A 142 -1.42 6.73 3.97
CA ARG A 142 -2.86 6.83 3.78
C ARG A 142 -3.20 7.09 2.33
N LEU A 143 -4.20 6.35 1.85
CA LEU A 143 -4.67 6.40 0.48
C LEU A 143 -6.19 6.44 0.42
N VAL A 144 -6.71 6.99 -0.67
CA VAL A 144 -8.14 6.93 -1.02
C VAL A 144 -8.32 6.28 -2.37
N GLN A 145 -9.45 5.59 -2.55
CA GLN A 145 -9.78 4.98 -3.82
C GLN A 145 -9.99 6.08 -4.88
N VAL A 146 -9.52 5.80 -6.10
CA VAL A 146 -9.64 6.64 -7.28
C VAL A 146 -10.18 5.80 -8.44
N SER A 147 -10.86 6.46 -9.37
CA SER A 147 -11.38 5.88 -10.61
C SER A 147 -10.26 5.58 -11.60
#